data_AF-A0A946W1V6-F1
#
_entry.id   AF-A0A946W1V6-F1
#
_cell.length_a   1.000
_cell.length_b   1.000
_cell.length_c   1.000
_cell.angle_alpha   90.00
_cell.angle_beta   90.00
_cell.angle_gamma   90.00
#
_symmetry.space_group_name_H-M   'P 1'
#
loop_
_entity.id
_entity.type
_entity.pdbx_description
1 polymer ?
#
loop_
_entity_poly.entity_id
_entity_poly.type
_entity_poly.pdbx_seq_one_letter_code
_entity_poly.pdbx_strand_id
1 'polypeptide(L)'
;TDETVIPESTSADARLASDYGYLSSNNFRPDRGTYHFSTYRYARYDDYITDWVMNVVEFSASENDMYKAEALLNKGDAAGAAAVVNAGTRVIRGGLDPVAADAAAVQAAIHYERVVEFSYTGIGLGFFEMRKENLLQAGTMLHFPIPGKALEAIPEDYYTFGGNQGVAGEDYSTGGWR
;
A
#
# COMPACT_ATOMS: atom_id res chain seq x y z
N THR A 1 2.71 6.45 25.50
CA THR A 1 3.27 5.26 26.15
C THR A 1 3.99 4.48 25.07
N ASP A 2 5.22 4.00 25.32
CA ASP A 2 5.95 3.15 24.35
C ASP A 2 5.39 1.73 24.41
N GLU A 3 4.11 1.60 24.07
CA GLU A 3 3.43 0.30 24.00
C GLU A 3 3.94 -0.45 22.78
N THR A 4 4.68 -1.53 23.03
CA THR A 4 5.24 -2.42 22.01
C THR A 4 4.24 -3.49 21.55
N VAL A 5 3.12 -3.62 22.26
CA VAL A 5 1.99 -4.48 21.94
C VAL A 5 0.71 -3.71 22.26
N ILE A 6 -0.15 -3.55 21.26
CA ILE A 6 -1.48 -2.94 21.36
C ILE A 6 -2.58 -4.01 21.23
N PRO A 7 -3.79 -3.77 21.78
CA PRO A 7 -4.90 -4.71 21.65
C PRO A 7 -5.27 -5.04 20.21
N GLU A 8 -5.90 -6.21 20.01
CA GLU A 8 -6.41 -6.62 18.71
C GLU A 8 -7.44 -5.60 18.18
N SER A 9 -7.30 -5.24 16.90
CA SER A 9 -8.18 -4.31 16.22
C SER A 9 -9.49 -4.99 15.82
N THR A 10 -10.55 -4.19 15.73
CA THR A 10 -11.81 -4.60 15.12
C THR A 10 -12.02 -3.80 13.83
N SER A 11 -12.65 -4.42 12.84
CA SER A 11 -12.99 -3.77 11.57
C SER A 11 -14.30 -4.31 11.04
N ALA A 12 -15.05 -3.46 10.32
CA ALA A 12 -16.18 -3.91 9.51
C ALA A 12 -15.71 -4.69 8.27
N ASP A 13 -14.46 -4.52 7.87
CA ASP A 13 -13.85 -5.24 6.76
C ASP A 13 -13.44 -6.65 7.20
N ALA A 14 -14.10 -7.66 6.64
CA ALA A 14 -13.82 -9.07 6.93
C ALA A 14 -12.37 -9.47 6.61
N ARG A 15 -11.66 -8.72 5.74
CA ARG A 15 -10.26 -9.00 5.39
C ARG A 15 -9.30 -8.80 6.54
N LEU A 16 -9.64 -8.02 7.58
CA LEU A 16 -8.82 -7.96 8.79
C LEU A 16 -8.63 -9.36 9.39
N ALA A 17 -9.69 -10.17 9.41
CA ALA A 17 -9.66 -11.53 9.96
C ALA A 17 -9.13 -12.56 8.97
N SER A 18 -9.34 -12.37 7.65
CA SER A 18 -8.91 -13.36 6.65
C SER A 18 -7.47 -13.17 6.15
N ASP A 19 -6.99 -11.93 6.06
CA ASP A 19 -5.75 -11.60 5.34
C ASP A 19 -4.62 -11.18 6.28
N TYR A 20 -4.92 -10.84 7.54
CA TYR A 20 -3.95 -10.41 8.55
C TYR A 20 -3.97 -11.32 9.77
N GLY A 21 -2.81 -11.41 10.44
CA GLY A 21 -2.65 -12.14 11.69
C GLY A 21 -2.18 -11.23 12.82
N TYR A 22 -2.90 -11.26 13.95
CA TYR A 22 -2.47 -10.59 15.17
C TYR A 22 -1.27 -11.30 15.80
N LEU A 23 -0.33 -10.49 16.31
CA LEU A 23 0.88 -10.92 17.00
C LEU A 23 0.87 -10.33 18.40
N SER A 24 0.81 -11.19 19.41
CA SER A 24 0.88 -10.81 20.83
C SER A 24 2.30 -10.48 21.31
N SER A 25 3.30 -10.62 20.44
CA SER A 25 4.70 -10.31 20.72
C SER A 25 5.45 -9.92 19.44
N ASN A 26 6.59 -9.25 19.62
CA ASN A 26 7.45 -8.83 18.53
C ASN A 26 8.84 -9.50 18.65
N ASN A 27 9.29 -10.14 17.57
CA ASN A 27 10.55 -10.89 17.54
C ASN A 27 11.78 -10.04 17.19
N PHE A 28 11.61 -8.75 16.90
CA PHE A 28 12.72 -7.86 16.64
C PHE A 28 13.39 -7.39 17.94
N ARG A 29 14.71 -7.15 17.89
CA ARG A 29 15.48 -6.68 19.05
C ARG A 29 15.11 -5.24 19.40
N PRO A 30 14.59 -4.95 20.61
CA PRO A 30 14.22 -3.58 21.01
C PRO A 30 15.38 -2.58 20.98
N ASP A 31 16.61 -3.05 21.20
CA ASP A 31 17.82 -2.22 21.17
C ASP A 31 18.11 -1.57 19.80
N ARG A 32 17.41 -1.99 18.73
CA ARG A 32 17.48 -1.39 17.38
C ARG A 32 16.40 -0.33 17.12
N GLY A 33 15.62 -0.01 18.16
CA GLY A 33 14.46 0.85 18.09
C GLY A 33 13.16 0.06 17.99
N THR A 34 12.09 0.63 18.53
CA THR A 34 10.74 0.05 18.54
C THR A 34 9.82 0.65 17.47
N TYR A 35 10.29 1.65 16.71
CA TYR A 35 9.52 2.37 15.70
C TYR A 35 9.00 1.50 14.55
N HIS A 36 9.60 0.33 14.34
CA HIS A 36 9.21 -0.64 13.30
C HIS A 36 8.41 -1.82 13.88
N PHE A 37 8.03 -1.78 15.16
CA PHE A 37 7.25 -2.84 15.77
C PHE A 37 5.80 -2.73 15.27
N SER A 38 5.23 -3.88 14.91
CA SER A 38 3.82 -4.02 14.55
C SER A 38 3.24 -5.22 15.31
N THR A 39 1.98 -5.11 15.72
CA THR A 39 1.18 -6.22 16.27
C THR A 39 0.38 -6.95 15.20
N TYR A 40 0.54 -6.57 13.94
CA TYR A 40 -0.07 -7.26 12.81
C TYR A 40 0.96 -7.61 11.75
N ARG A 41 0.75 -8.75 11.12
CA ARG A 41 1.42 -9.16 9.87
C ARG A 41 0.39 -9.52 8.83
N TYR A 42 0.77 -9.45 7.56
CA TYR A 42 -0.01 -10.03 6.49
C TYR A 42 0.15 -11.55 6.52
N ALA A 43 -0.98 -12.27 6.50
CA ALA A 43 -1.05 -13.72 6.67
C ALA A 43 -1.64 -14.46 5.46
N ARG A 44 -2.25 -13.73 4.51
CA ARG A 44 -2.87 -14.31 3.30
C ARG A 44 -1.95 -15.24 2.49
N TYR A 45 -0.64 -14.98 2.51
CA TYR A 45 0.37 -15.73 1.75
C TYR A 45 1.35 -16.49 2.65
N ASP A 46 0.91 -16.96 3.82
CA ASP A 46 1.75 -17.76 4.73
C ASP A 46 2.25 -19.06 4.08
N ASP A 47 1.41 -19.68 3.27
CA ASP A 47 1.77 -20.88 2.52
C ASP A 47 2.96 -20.59 1.58
N TYR A 48 3.07 -19.37 1.04
CA TYR A 48 4.14 -19.02 0.08
C TYR A 48 5.49 -18.93 0.78
N ILE A 49 5.50 -18.31 1.96
CA ILE A 49 6.71 -18.18 2.79
C ILE A 49 7.16 -19.55 3.33
N THR A 50 6.25 -20.52 3.38
CA THR A 50 6.55 -21.88 3.84
C THR A 50 7.04 -22.77 2.70
N ASP A 51 6.31 -22.82 1.58
CA ASP A 51 6.50 -23.82 0.53
C ASP A 51 7.37 -23.32 -0.63
N TRP A 52 7.44 -22.00 -0.86
CA TRP A 52 8.24 -21.34 -1.92
C TRP A 52 7.94 -21.74 -3.37
N VAL A 53 6.99 -22.64 -3.61
CA VAL A 53 6.67 -23.18 -4.94
C VAL A 53 5.23 -22.90 -5.39
N MET A 54 4.46 -22.16 -4.61
CA MET A 54 3.08 -21.82 -4.97
C MET A 54 3.03 -20.64 -5.94
N ASN A 55 1.95 -20.61 -6.72
CA ASN A 55 1.67 -19.52 -7.64
C ASN A 55 1.25 -18.28 -6.83
N VAL A 56 1.93 -17.16 -7.08
CA VAL A 56 1.53 -15.83 -6.58
C VAL A 56 0.94 -15.05 -7.74
N VAL A 57 -0.08 -14.25 -7.45
CA VAL A 57 -0.76 -13.41 -8.45
C VAL A 57 0.07 -12.14 -8.66
N GLU A 58 0.74 -12.02 -9.82
CA GLU A 58 1.48 -10.79 -10.18
C GLU A 58 0.53 -9.65 -10.59
N PHE A 59 -0.49 -9.96 -11.38
CA PHE A 59 -1.49 -9.01 -11.88
C PHE A 59 -2.88 -9.49 -11.55
N SER A 60 -3.53 -8.85 -10.58
CA SER A 60 -4.89 -9.21 -10.19
C SER A 60 -5.93 -8.59 -11.13
N ALA A 61 -6.95 -9.36 -11.51
CA ALA A 61 -8.10 -8.81 -12.22
C ALA A 61 -8.80 -7.71 -11.40
N SER A 62 -8.89 -7.87 -10.08
CA SER A 62 -9.50 -6.86 -9.20
C SER A 62 -8.66 -5.58 -9.10
N GLU A 63 -7.34 -5.66 -9.28
CA GLU A 63 -6.48 -4.47 -9.39
C GLU A 63 -6.78 -3.72 -10.68
N ASN A 64 -6.91 -4.44 -11.80
CA ASN A 64 -7.31 -3.87 -13.08
C ASN A 64 -8.70 -3.21 -13.03
N ASP A 65 -9.62 -3.77 -12.26
CA ASP A 65 -10.92 -3.15 -12.01
C ASP A 65 -10.79 -1.81 -11.28
N MET A 66 -9.82 -1.65 -10.37
CA MET A 66 -9.57 -0.34 -9.72
C MET A 66 -9.01 0.69 -10.71
N TYR A 67 -8.12 0.31 -11.63
CA TYR A 67 -7.69 1.22 -12.71
C TYR A 67 -8.87 1.61 -13.62
N LYS A 68 -9.77 0.67 -13.93
CA LYS A 68 -10.99 0.97 -14.67
C LYS A 68 -11.91 1.92 -13.92
N ALA A 69 -12.13 1.70 -12.63
CA ALA A 69 -12.96 2.57 -11.78
C ALA A 69 -12.38 3.99 -11.70
N GLU A 70 -11.07 4.12 -11.48
CA GLU A 70 -10.37 5.42 -11.47
C GLU A 70 -10.50 6.13 -12.82
N ALA A 71 -10.35 5.42 -13.93
CA ALA A 71 -10.51 5.99 -15.27
C ALA A 71 -11.94 6.49 -15.55
N LEU A 72 -12.96 5.77 -15.07
CA LEU A 72 -14.36 6.20 -15.16
C LEU A 72 -14.60 7.45 -14.31
N LEU A 73 -14.07 7.47 -13.09
CA LEU A 73 -14.17 8.61 -12.20
C LEU A 73 -13.51 9.87 -12.80
N ASN A 74 -12.32 9.72 -13.39
CA ASN A 74 -11.62 10.80 -14.10
C ASN A 74 -12.39 11.33 -15.33
N LYS A 75 -13.29 10.52 -15.90
CA LYS A 75 -14.23 10.94 -16.95
C LYS A 75 -15.49 11.62 -16.42
N GLY A 76 -15.65 11.74 -15.10
CA GLY A 76 -16.85 12.23 -14.44
C GLY A 76 -17.96 11.19 -14.26
N ASP A 77 -17.69 9.91 -14.52
CA ASP A 77 -18.65 8.82 -14.37
C ASP A 77 -18.51 8.14 -12.99
N ALA A 78 -18.94 8.85 -11.95
CA ALA A 78 -18.92 8.33 -10.57
C ALA A 78 -19.85 7.12 -10.39
N ALA A 79 -20.96 7.04 -11.11
CA ALA A 79 -21.89 5.91 -11.04
C ALA A 79 -21.28 4.64 -11.65
N GLY A 80 -20.65 4.75 -12.82
CA GLY A 80 -19.92 3.65 -13.44
C GLY A 80 -18.74 3.19 -12.59
N ALA A 81 -17.99 4.12 -12.00
CA ALA A 81 -16.89 3.81 -11.11
C ALA A 81 -17.36 3.08 -9.83
N ALA A 82 -18.42 3.56 -9.18
CA ALA A 82 -19.03 2.90 -8.03
C ALA A 82 -19.51 1.47 -8.37
N ALA A 83 -20.11 1.27 -9.55
CA ALA A 83 -20.56 -0.05 -9.99
C ALA A 83 -19.40 -1.05 -10.13
N VAL A 84 -18.24 -0.61 -10.65
CA VAL A 84 -17.04 -1.45 -10.74
C VAL A 84 -16.53 -1.82 -9.34
N VAL A 85 -16.40 -0.85 -8.43
CA VAL A 85 -15.96 -1.08 -7.05
C VAL A 85 -16.89 -2.05 -6.31
N ASN A 86 -18.20 -1.84 -6.42
CA ASN A 86 -19.21 -2.62 -5.71
C ASN A 86 -19.39 -4.03 -6.25
N ALA A 87 -19.02 -4.28 -7.51
CA ALA A 87 -18.98 -5.61 -8.09
C ALA A 87 -17.72 -6.41 -7.67
N GLY A 88 -16.77 -5.77 -6.98
CA GLY A 88 -15.45 -6.32 -6.69
C GLY A 88 -15.23 -6.76 -5.25
N THR A 89 -13.96 -6.76 -4.86
CA THR A 89 -13.45 -7.29 -3.58
C THR A 89 -13.98 -6.57 -2.36
N ARG A 90 -14.33 -5.28 -2.48
CA ARG A 90 -14.96 -4.49 -1.41
C ARG A 90 -16.16 -5.22 -0.79
N VAL A 91 -17.09 -5.64 -1.63
CA VAL A 91 -18.33 -6.31 -1.21
C VAL A 91 -18.10 -7.81 -1.07
N ILE A 92 -17.47 -8.45 -2.06
CA ILE A 92 -17.37 -9.91 -2.14
C ILE A 92 -16.43 -10.48 -1.05
N ARG A 93 -15.29 -9.83 -0.79
CA ARG A 93 -14.31 -10.27 0.20
C ARG A 93 -14.40 -9.48 1.50
N GLY A 94 -14.47 -8.16 1.39
CA GLY A 94 -14.50 -7.28 2.55
C GLY A 94 -15.83 -7.27 3.30
N GLY A 95 -16.92 -7.68 2.65
CA GLY A 95 -18.27 -7.60 3.24
C GLY A 95 -18.70 -6.17 3.56
N LEU A 96 -18.03 -5.18 2.98
CA LEU A 96 -18.30 -3.77 3.21
C LEU A 96 -19.55 -3.34 2.43
N ASP A 97 -20.23 -2.33 2.96
CA ASP A 97 -21.35 -1.72 2.27
C ASP A 97 -20.92 -1.18 0.90
N PRO A 98 -21.81 -1.30 -0.12
CA PRO A 98 -21.60 -0.68 -1.41
C PRO A 98 -21.32 0.82 -1.29
N VAL A 99 -20.31 1.31 -2.01
CA VAL A 99 -20.01 2.75 -2.08
C VAL A 99 -21.10 3.48 -2.86
N ALA A 100 -21.48 4.66 -2.39
CA ALA A 100 -22.40 5.54 -3.09
C ALA A 100 -21.78 6.07 -4.39
N ALA A 101 -22.61 6.43 -5.37
CA ALA A 101 -22.20 7.06 -6.63
C ALA A 101 -21.82 8.55 -6.44
N ASP A 102 -20.91 8.81 -5.51
CA ASP A 102 -20.33 10.12 -5.22
C ASP A 102 -18.83 10.08 -5.54
N ALA A 103 -18.31 11.15 -6.15
CA ALA A 103 -16.95 11.15 -6.65
C ALA A 103 -15.90 10.99 -5.55
N ALA A 104 -16.07 11.67 -4.41
CA ALA A 104 -15.12 11.61 -3.30
C ALA A 104 -15.21 10.26 -2.58
N ALA A 105 -16.43 9.75 -2.36
CA ALA A 105 -16.63 8.44 -1.76
C ALA A 105 -16.02 7.32 -2.61
N VAL A 106 -16.19 7.37 -3.93
CA VAL A 106 -15.62 6.40 -4.86
C VAL A 106 -14.10 6.52 -4.91
N GLN A 107 -13.53 7.72 -4.94
CA GLN A 107 -12.08 7.91 -4.89
C GLN A 107 -11.48 7.30 -3.62
N ALA A 108 -12.09 7.57 -2.46
CA ALA A 108 -11.65 7.00 -1.19
C ALA A 108 -11.77 5.47 -1.18
N ALA A 109 -12.84 4.92 -1.77
CA ALA A 109 -13.01 3.46 -1.88
C ALA A 109 -11.96 2.83 -2.81
N ILE A 110 -11.62 3.46 -3.93
CA ILE A 110 -10.56 2.98 -4.84
C ILE A 110 -9.22 2.96 -4.10
N HIS A 111 -8.85 4.04 -3.42
CA HIS A 111 -7.62 4.12 -2.64
C HIS A 111 -7.57 3.04 -1.56
N TYR A 112 -8.66 2.89 -0.79
CA TYR A 112 -8.78 1.87 0.25
C TYR A 112 -8.59 0.45 -0.29
N GLU A 113 -9.29 0.10 -1.39
CA GLU A 113 -9.14 -1.22 -2.00
C GLU A 113 -7.71 -1.46 -2.49
N ARG A 114 -7.05 -0.45 -3.07
CA ARG A 114 -5.66 -0.59 -3.53
C ARG A 114 -4.67 -0.86 -2.41
N VAL A 115 -4.88 -0.28 -1.24
CA VAL A 115 -4.01 -0.46 -0.08
C VAL A 115 -4.28 -1.79 0.63
N VAL A 116 -5.55 -2.18 0.78
CA VAL A 116 -5.94 -3.36 1.57
C VAL A 116 -5.89 -4.66 0.75
N GLU A 117 -6.39 -4.67 -0.48
CA GLU A 117 -6.59 -5.91 -1.24
C GLU A 117 -5.31 -6.44 -1.91
N PHE A 118 -4.45 -5.55 -2.40
CA PHE A 118 -3.35 -5.89 -3.32
C PHE A 118 -1.97 -5.92 -2.64
N SER A 119 -1.96 -6.16 -1.33
CA SER A 119 -0.71 -6.40 -0.60
C SER A 119 -0.04 -7.67 -1.13
N TYR A 120 1.21 -7.54 -1.56
CA TYR A 120 2.06 -8.63 -2.08
C TYR A 120 1.60 -9.30 -3.39
N THR A 121 0.78 -8.65 -4.21
CA THR A 121 0.46 -9.15 -5.57
C THR A 121 1.43 -8.61 -6.61
N GLY A 122 1.64 -7.30 -6.67
CA GLY A 122 2.58 -6.66 -7.60
C GLY A 122 3.70 -5.92 -6.89
N ILE A 123 4.81 -5.67 -7.60
CA ILE A 123 5.93 -4.89 -7.07
C ILE A 123 5.48 -3.47 -6.70
N GLY A 124 5.74 -3.07 -5.46
CA GLY A 124 5.67 -1.67 -5.04
C GLY A 124 4.29 -1.00 -5.12
N LEU A 125 3.18 -1.74 -5.28
CA LEU A 125 1.85 -1.16 -5.47
C LEU A 125 1.49 -0.11 -4.42
N GLY A 126 1.67 -0.45 -3.13
CA GLY A 126 1.42 0.50 -2.03
C GLY A 126 2.34 1.73 -2.09
N PHE A 127 3.61 1.58 -2.47
CA PHE A 127 4.50 2.72 -2.65
C PHE A 127 4.06 3.62 -3.80
N PHE A 128 3.70 3.04 -4.96
CA PHE A 128 3.28 3.80 -6.13
C PHE A 128 1.95 4.50 -5.93
N GLU A 129 0.98 3.86 -5.28
CA GLU A 129 -0.31 4.48 -4.94
C GLU A 129 -0.12 5.66 -3.98
N MET A 130 0.63 5.47 -2.89
CA MET A 130 0.91 6.54 -1.93
C MET A 130 1.75 7.67 -2.55
N ARG A 131 2.65 7.36 -3.50
CA ARG A 131 3.41 8.35 -4.25
C ARG A 131 2.49 9.19 -5.16
N LYS A 132 1.61 8.53 -5.91
CA LYS A 132 0.64 9.16 -6.83
C LYS A 132 -0.30 10.10 -6.08
N GLU A 133 -0.75 9.70 -4.88
CA GLU A 133 -1.66 10.48 -4.03
C GLU A 133 -0.94 11.52 -3.15
N ASN A 134 0.39 11.64 -3.20
CA ASN A 134 1.20 12.49 -2.31
C ASN A 134 1.04 12.17 -0.80
N LEU A 135 0.81 10.90 -0.48
CA LEU A 135 0.58 10.40 0.88
C LEU A 135 1.81 9.71 1.50
N LEU A 136 2.91 9.56 0.75
CA LEU A 136 4.16 9.04 1.29
C LEU A 136 4.65 9.88 2.47
N GLN A 137 5.15 9.23 3.52
CA GLN A 137 5.74 9.88 4.68
C GLN A 137 6.80 10.91 4.23
N ALA A 138 6.82 12.06 4.92
CA ALA A 138 7.81 13.10 4.65
C ALA A 138 9.24 12.53 4.71
N GLY A 139 10.04 12.85 3.69
CA GLY A 139 11.40 12.35 3.51
C GLY A 139 11.49 10.98 2.82
N THR A 140 10.38 10.31 2.49
CA THR A 140 10.46 9.12 1.63
C THR A 140 10.93 9.52 0.22
N MET A 141 11.93 8.82 -0.31
CA MET A 141 12.42 9.00 -1.68
C MET A 141 11.31 8.83 -2.73
N LEU A 142 11.31 9.68 -3.75
CA LEU A 142 10.34 9.62 -4.86
C LEU A 142 10.86 8.87 -6.08
N HIS A 143 12.16 8.58 -6.15
CA HIS A 143 12.79 7.75 -7.17
C HIS A 143 14.02 7.06 -6.60
N PHE A 144 14.37 5.90 -7.16
CA PHE A 144 15.57 5.18 -6.75
C PHE A 144 16.82 5.84 -7.31
N PRO A 145 17.91 5.94 -6.52
CA PRO A 145 19.16 6.45 -7.04
C PRO A 145 19.73 5.49 -8.08
N ILE A 146 20.42 6.04 -9.09
CA ILE A 146 21.16 5.24 -10.05
C ILE A 146 22.20 4.40 -9.27
N PRO A 147 22.30 3.08 -9.55
CA PRO A 147 23.28 2.24 -8.89
C PRO A 147 24.70 2.81 -9.04
N GLY A 148 25.48 2.84 -7.95
CA GLY A 148 26.79 3.50 -7.95
C GLY A 148 27.76 2.99 -9.03
N LYS A 149 27.69 1.70 -9.40
CA LYS A 149 28.48 1.14 -10.51
C LYS A 149 28.14 1.74 -11.86
N ALA A 150 26.88 2.13 -12.07
CA ALA A 150 26.47 2.80 -13.28
C ALA A 150 27.01 4.25 -13.29
N LEU A 151 26.94 4.97 -12.17
CA LEU A 151 27.51 6.33 -12.02
C LEU A 151 29.03 6.35 -12.28
N GLU A 152 29.75 5.37 -11.73
CA GLU A 152 31.19 5.20 -11.96
C GLU A 152 31.53 4.98 -13.45
N ALA A 153 30.65 4.31 -14.20
CA ALA A 153 30.84 4.05 -15.62
C ALA A 153 30.56 5.28 -16.51
N ILE A 154 29.74 6.23 -16.05
CA ILE A 154 29.41 7.49 -16.75
C ILE A 154 30.10 8.72 -16.13
N PRO A 155 31.25 8.53 -15.46
CA PRO A 155 31.88 9.44 -14.49
C PRO A 155 30.99 10.51 -13.83
N GLU A 156 29.79 10.12 -13.38
CA GLU A 156 28.87 10.99 -12.66
C GLU A 156 29.10 10.91 -11.15
N ASP A 157 28.74 11.98 -10.44
CA ASP A 157 28.85 12.03 -8.99
C ASP A 157 27.88 11.06 -8.30
N TYR A 158 28.34 10.47 -7.18
CA TYR A 158 27.47 9.65 -6.33
C TYR A 158 26.46 10.52 -5.60
N TYR A 159 25.20 10.08 -5.59
CA TYR A 159 24.12 10.74 -4.87
C TYR A 159 23.20 9.75 -4.15
N THR A 160 22.40 10.29 -3.23
CA THR A 160 21.33 9.57 -2.54
C THR A 160 20.14 10.51 -2.37
N PHE A 161 18.94 9.95 -2.27
CA PHE A 161 17.69 10.70 -2.09
C PHE A 161 16.96 10.24 -0.83
N GLY A 162 16.05 11.09 -0.35
CA GLY A 162 15.27 10.86 0.86
C GLY A 162 15.83 11.58 2.09
N GLY A 163 15.09 11.51 3.19
CA GLY A 163 15.27 12.40 4.33
C GLY A 163 15.12 13.85 3.89
N ASN A 164 16.24 14.58 3.88
CA ASN A 164 16.34 15.97 3.43
C ASN A 164 17.39 16.13 2.30
N GLN A 165 17.72 15.06 1.58
CA GLN A 165 18.70 15.08 0.49
C GLN A 165 17.99 15.17 -0.86
N GLY A 166 18.38 16.15 -1.68
CA GLY A 166 17.74 16.47 -2.96
C GLY A 166 16.75 17.65 -2.87
N VAL A 167 15.91 17.80 -3.88
CA VAL A 167 14.87 18.82 -3.99
C VAL A 167 13.55 18.33 -3.38
N ALA A 168 12.99 19.13 -2.47
CA ALA A 168 11.73 18.85 -1.80
C ALA A 168 10.57 18.73 -2.80
N GLY A 169 9.83 17.63 -2.75
CA GLY A 169 8.68 17.37 -3.64
C GLY A 169 9.07 16.81 -5.02
N GLU A 170 10.36 16.79 -5.36
CA GLU A 170 10.88 16.18 -6.58
C GLU A 170 11.66 14.89 -6.27
N ASP A 171 12.57 14.95 -5.29
CA ASP A 171 13.44 13.83 -4.90
C ASP A 171 12.94 13.09 -3.65
N TYR A 172 12.25 13.81 -2.77
CA TYR A 172 11.66 13.24 -1.56
C TYR A 172 10.29 13.84 -1.28
N SER A 173 9.41 13.02 -0.68
CA SER A 173 8.06 13.43 -0.31
C SER A 173 8.09 14.56 0.71
N THR A 174 7.33 15.63 0.46
CA THR A 174 7.01 16.67 1.44
C THR A 174 5.66 16.46 2.10
N GLY A 175 4.88 15.50 1.59
CA GLY A 175 3.58 15.13 2.12
C GLY A 175 3.69 14.17 3.28
N GLY A 176 2.58 13.50 3.56
CA GLY A 176 2.53 12.45 4.56
C GLY A 176 1.13 12.18 5.01
N TRP A 177 0.81 10.90 5.12
CA TRP A 177 -0.26 10.41 5.99
C TRP A 177 -0.04 11.00 7.40
N ARG A 178 -0.94 11.88 7.84
CA ARG A 178 -1.19 12.25 9.24
C ARG A 178 -2.65 12.64 9.42
#